data_AF-A0A2N0MHF1-F1
#
_entry.id   AF-A0A2N0MHF1-F1
#
_cell.length_a   1.000
_cell.length_b   1.000
_cell.length_c   1.000
_cell.angle_alpha   90.00
_cell.angle_beta   90.00
_cell.angle_gamma   90.00
#
_symmetry.space_group_name_H-M   'P 1'
#
loop_
_entity.id
_entity.type
_entity.pdbx_description
1 polymer ?
#
loop_
_entity_poly.entity_id
_entity_poly.type
_entity_poly.pdbx_seq_one_letter_code
_entity_poly.pdbx_strand_id
1 'polypeptide(L)'
;MPRLALDLNRAEDRQKVKGEWRVGPGLVPGEPNEGLTARLLASPARLADYDDSSWQVCSDIRESLSVGFTFAWYRITAEVPQTLEGVDVTGSRLFFETNADNYGEVWIDGGIDRGTGVIVGINASQRVEVSGGAVPGARHVIACLVANGPLAEPRGGIFMRFATLAFESSG
;
A
#
# COMPACT_ATOMS: atom_id res chain seq x y z
N MET A 1 20.77 -9.27 12.23
CA MET A 1 21.31 -8.24 11.30
C MET A 1 20.56 -6.93 11.48
N PRO A 2 21.12 -5.77 11.10
CA PRO A 2 20.39 -4.51 11.11
C PRO A 2 19.16 -4.58 10.18
N ARG A 3 18.07 -3.94 10.61
CA ARG A 3 16.88 -3.68 9.79
C ARG A 3 17.29 -2.74 8.65
N LEU A 4 17.05 -3.13 7.41
CA LEU A 4 17.15 -2.24 6.25
C LEU A 4 15.74 -1.78 5.88
N ALA A 5 15.56 -0.49 5.63
CA ALA A 5 14.25 0.08 5.38
C ALA A 5 14.32 1.07 4.21
N LEU A 6 13.35 0.95 3.31
CA LEU A 6 13.16 1.83 2.18
C LEU A 6 11.95 2.73 2.45
N ASP A 7 12.11 4.05 2.32
CA ASP A 7 10.99 4.99 2.31
C ASP A 7 10.40 5.04 0.91
N LEU A 8 9.27 4.36 0.71
CA LEU A 8 8.62 4.28 -0.59
C LEU A 8 7.96 5.61 -1.02
N ASN A 9 7.98 6.67 -0.20
CA ASN A 9 7.69 8.02 -0.68
C ASN A 9 8.87 8.64 -1.45
N ARG A 10 10.10 8.15 -1.24
CA ARG A 10 11.30 8.65 -1.93
C ARG A 10 11.53 7.92 -3.24
N ALA A 11 11.79 8.67 -4.31
CA ALA A 11 12.05 8.11 -5.63
C ALA A 11 13.29 7.19 -5.64
N GLU A 12 14.36 7.60 -4.96
CA GLU A 12 15.61 6.82 -4.88
C GLU A 12 15.39 5.43 -4.28
N ASP A 13 14.56 5.32 -3.25
CA ASP A 13 14.28 4.07 -2.57
C ASP A 13 13.32 3.18 -3.37
N ARG A 14 12.31 3.78 -4.03
CA ARG A 14 11.44 3.04 -4.96
C ARG A 14 12.21 2.40 -6.12
N GLN A 15 13.22 3.09 -6.64
CA GLN A 15 14.07 2.56 -7.72
C GLN A 15 14.81 1.28 -7.31
N LYS A 16 15.20 1.13 -6.02
CA LYS A 16 15.87 -0.08 -5.50
C LYS A 16 14.99 -1.33 -5.59
N VAL A 17 13.67 -1.16 -5.65
CA VAL A 17 12.68 -2.25 -5.80
C VAL A 17 11.91 -2.18 -7.11
N LYS A 18 12.39 -1.39 -8.08
CA LYS A 18 11.71 -1.16 -9.37
C LYS A 18 10.22 -0.80 -9.22
N GLY A 19 9.88 -0.13 -8.12
CA GLY A 19 8.51 0.19 -7.76
C GLY A 19 8.08 1.57 -8.25
N GLU A 20 6.79 1.71 -8.53
CA GLU A 20 6.14 2.98 -8.86
C GLU A 20 4.75 2.98 -8.21
N TRP A 21 4.44 4.02 -7.45
CA TRP A 21 3.09 4.18 -6.90
C TRP A 21 2.14 4.64 -7.98
N ARG A 22 0.95 4.04 -7.98
CA ARG A 22 -0.21 4.43 -8.76
C ARG A 22 -1.36 4.74 -7.83
N VAL A 23 -2.14 5.76 -8.18
CA VAL A 23 -3.32 6.17 -7.41
C VAL A 23 -4.58 6.12 -8.25
N GLY A 24 -5.58 5.42 -7.73
CA GLY A 24 -6.89 5.24 -8.35
C GLY A 24 -7.99 5.79 -7.43
N PRO A 25 -8.73 6.84 -7.84
CA PRO A 25 -9.81 7.39 -7.02
C PRO A 25 -11.01 6.44 -6.97
N GLY A 26 -11.68 6.39 -5.82
CA GLY A 26 -12.90 5.63 -5.59
C GLY A 26 -12.71 4.28 -4.89
N LEU A 27 -13.82 3.70 -4.43
CA LEU A 27 -13.86 2.35 -3.85
C LEU A 27 -13.59 1.30 -4.93
N VAL A 28 -14.17 1.50 -6.12
CA VAL A 28 -13.84 0.76 -7.35
C VAL A 28 -13.43 1.78 -8.43
N PRO A 29 -12.13 2.00 -8.66
CA PRO A 29 -11.66 3.00 -9.60
C PRO A 29 -12.15 2.77 -11.02
N GLY A 30 -12.60 3.85 -11.68
CA GLY A 30 -13.13 3.85 -13.05
C GLY A 30 -14.62 3.53 -13.17
N GLU A 31 -15.27 3.05 -12.11
CA GLU A 31 -16.70 2.73 -12.13
C GLU A 31 -17.58 3.98 -11.90
N PRO A 32 -18.83 3.98 -12.38
CA PRO A 32 -19.81 5.02 -12.04
C PRO A 32 -19.94 5.19 -10.52
N ASN A 33 -20.09 6.44 -10.07
CA ASN A 33 -20.18 6.78 -8.64
C ASN A 33 -19.03 6.19 -7.81
N GLU A 34 -17.83 6.08 -8.40
CA GLU A 34 -16.61 5.60 -7.73
C GLU A 34 -16.74 4.20 -7.12
N GLY A 35 -17.68 3.39 -7.64
CA GLY A 35 -17.93 2.04 -7.14
C GLY A 35 -18.73 1.95 -5.85
N LEU A 36 -19.31 3.05 -5.35
CA LEU A 36 -20.18 3.07 -4.17
C LEU A 36 -21.55 2.45 -4.49
N THR A 37 -21.56 1.13 -4.63
CA THR A 37 -22.76 0.31 -4.86
C THR A 37 -23.09 -0.49 -3.62
N ALA A 38 -24.36 -0.44 -3.19
CA ALA A 38 -24.82 -1.19 -2.04
C ALA A 38 -24.59 -2.70 -2.22
N ARG A 39 -24.11 -3.37 -1.18
CA ARG A 39 -23.86 -4.83 -1.14
C ARG A 39 -22.78 -5.32 -2.11
N LEU A 40 -21.87 -4.45 -2.54
CA LEU A 40 -20.64 -4.86 -3.22
C LEU A 40 -19.88 -5.89 -2.36
N LEU A 41 -19.50 -7.02 -2.95
CA LEU A 41 -18.83 -8.10 -2.22
C LEU A 41 -17.34 -7.84 -1.99
N ALA A 42 -16.68 -7.16 -2.95
CA ALA A 42 -15.28 -6.75 -2.86
C ALA A 42 -14.95 -5.73 -3.95
N SER A 43 -13.93 -4.90 -3.71
CA SER A 43 -13.31 -4.12 -4.78
C SER A 43 -12.26 -4.95 -5.52
N PRO A 44 -12.25 -4.97 -6.86
CA PRO A 44 -11.24 -5.67 -7.66
C PRO A 44 -9.84 -5.04 -7.54
N ALA A 45 -9.76 -3.75 -7.18
CA ALA A 45 -8.49 -3.04 -7.02
C ALA A 45 -7.57 -3.61 -5.92
N ARG A 46 -8.08 -4.51 -5.07
CA ARG A 46 -7.26 -5.27 -4.11
C ARG A 46 -6.43 -6.37 -4.76
N LEU A 47 -6.86 -6.92 -5.91
CA LEU A 47 -6.30 -8.15 -6.50
C LEU A 47 -4.87 -7.92 -7.02
N ALA A 48 -4.05 -8.96 -6.99
CA ALA A 48 -2.67 -8.90 -7.48
C ALA A 48 -2.60 -8.61 -8.98
N ASP A 49 -3.51 -9.19 -9.76
CA ASP A 49 -3.59 -9.09 -11.22
C ASP A 49 -4.46 -7.93 -11.72
N TYR A 50 -4.95 -7.07 -10.82
CA TYR A 50 -5.68 -5.87 -11.22
C TYR A 50 -4.79 -4.94 -12.06
N ASP A 51 -5.27 -4.60 -13.25
CA ASP A 51 -4.59 -3.68 -14.17
C ASP A 51 -4.80 -2.22 -13.75
N ASP A 52 -3.79 -1.66 -13.09
CA ASP A 52 -3.71 -0.24 -12.72
C ASP A 52 -2.90 0.60 -13.73
N SER A 53 -2.60 0.07 -14.93
CA SER A 53 -1.75 0.75 -15.92
C SER A 53 -2.30 2.11 -16.39
N SER A 54 -3.61 2.32 -16.27
CA SER A 54 -4.30 3.58 -16.59
C SER A 54 -4.31 4.60 -15.45
N TRP A 55 -3.95 4.19 -14.23
CA TRP A 55 -3.99 5.07 -13.06
C TRP A 55 -2.88 6.12 -13.09
N GLN A 56 -3.11 7.22 -12.38
CA GLN A 56 -2.12 8.28 -12.25
C GLN A 56 -0.89 7.77 -11.49
N VAL A 57 0.29 8.09 -12.00
CA VAL A 57 1.54 7.90 -11.25
C VAL A 57 1.56 8.85 -10.05
N CYS A 58 1.71 8.29 -8.85
CA CYS A 58 1.73 9.03 -7.60
C CYS A 58 3.20 9.25 -7.17
N SER A 59 3.70 10.46 -7.33
CA SER A 59 5.08 10.80 -6.94
C SER A 59 5.25 11.08 -5.46
N ASP A 60 4.18 11.55 -4.79
CA ASP A 60 4.12 11.86 -3.36
C ASP A 60 2.87 11.25 -2.74
N ILE A 61 3.05 10.20 -1.93
CA ILE A 61 1.94 9.52 -1.25
C ILE A 61 1.33 10.37 -0.11
N ARG A 62 1.97 11.50 0.24
CA ARG A 62 1.50 12.43 1.27
C ARG A 62 0.63 13.56 0.71
N GLU A 63 0.49 13.64 -0.61
CA GLU A 63 -0.44 14.59 -1.22
C GLU A 63 -1.88 14.23 -0.83
N SER A 64 -2.55 15.18 -0.18
CA SER A 64 -3.91 14.99 0.31
C SER A 64 -4.92 14.97 -0.83
N LEU A 65 -5.72 13.92 -0.91
CA LEU A 65 -6.88 13.79 -1.81
C LEU A 65 -8.15 13.79 -0.97
N SER A 66 -9.18 14.57 -1.27
CA SER A 66 -10.52 14.44 -0.63
C SER A 66 -11.51 15.48 -1.16
N VAL A 67 -12.70 15.04 -1.55
CA VAL A 67 -13.90 15.89 -1.69
C VAL A 67 -15.12 15.07 -1.23
N GLY A 68 -15.68 15.39 -0.06
CA GLY A 68 -16.80 14.61 0.50
C GLY A 68 -16.38 13.20 0.92
N PHE A 69 -17.27 12.20 0.86
CA PHE A 69 -16.94 10.82 1.22
C PHE A 69 -16.03 10.20 0.16
N THR A 70 -14.74 10.08 0.46
CA THR A 70 -13.69 9.79 -0.53
C THR A 70 -12.99 8.49 -0.20
N PHE A 71 -12.72 7.70 -1.25
CA PHE A 71 -11.84 6.54 -1.23
C PHE A 71 -10.73 6.75 -2.26
N ALA A 72 -9.56 6.19 -2.01
CA ALA A 72 -8.54 6.02 -3.02
C ALA A 72 -7.73 4.76 -2.76
N TRP A 73 -7.24 4.17 -3.84
CA TRP A 73 -6.29 3.08 -3.81
C TRP A 73 -4.90 3.59 -4.14
N TYR A 74 -3.92 3.25 -3.31
CA TYR A 74 -2.50 3.38 -3.64
C TYR A 74 -1.95 1.99 -3.92
N ARG A 75 -1.38 1.78 -5.10
CA ARG A 75 -0.83 0.49 -5.53
C ARG A 75 0.62 0.61 -5.94
N ILE A 76 1.45 -0.33 -5.53
CA ILE A 76 2.84 -0.46 -5.97
C ILE A 76 3.17 -1.94 -6.16
N THR A 77 3.86 -2.26 -7.25
CA THR A 77 4.53 -3.56 -7.39
C THR A 77 6.00 -3.39 -7.02
N ALA A 78 6.46 -4.10 -5.99
CA ALA A 78 7.85 -4.08 -5.55
C ALA A 78 8.54 -5.40 -5.93
N GLU A 79 9.66 -5.29 -6.63
CA GLU A 79 10.56 -6.41 -6.92
C GLU A 79 11.62 -6.53 -5.83
N VAL A 80 11.77 -7.73 -5.27
CA VAL A 80 12.75 -8.03 -4.23
C VAL A 80 14.16 -7.97 -4.81
N PRO A 81 15.05 -7.09 -4.33
CA PRO A 81 16.42 -7.03 -4.81
C PRO A 81 17.25 -8.16 -4.19
N GLN A 82 18.37 -8.51 -4.82
CA GLN A 82 19.35 -9.41 -4.20
C GLN A 82 20.09 -8.72 -3.04
N THR A 83 20.46 -7.45 -3.23
CA THR A 83 21.21 -6.69 -2.24
C THR A 83 20.60 -5.31 -2.03
N LEU A 84 20.62 -4.82 -0.79
CA LEU A 84 20.37 -3.43 -0.45
C LEU A 84 21.59 -2.86 0.25
N GLU A 85 22.12 -1.75 -0.27
CA GLU A 85 23.25 -1.03 0.34
C GLU A 85 24.47 -1.93 0.64
N GLY A 86 24.72 -2.92 -0.24
CA GLY A 86 25.82 -3.88 -0.12
C GLY A 86 25.54 -5.08 0.78
N VAL A 87 24.34 -5.19 1.38
CA VAL A 87 23.92 -6.32 2.21
C VAL A 87 23.02 -7.25 1.40
N ASP A 88 23.31 -8.55 1.39
CA ASP A 88 22.42 -9.58 0.83
C ASP A 88 21.16 -9.68 1.69
N VAL A 89 20.00 -9.49 1.06
CA VAL A 89 18.70 -9.52 1.74
C VAL A 89 17.94 -10.83 1.51
N THR A 90 18.51 -11.78 0.77
CA THR A 90 17.91 -13.09 0.50
C THR A 90 17.52 -13.79 1.81
N GLY A 91 16.30 -14.33 1.86
CA GLY A 91 15.74 -14.99 3.04
C GLY A 91 15.27 -14.06 4.16
N SER A 92 15.48 -12.74 4.05
CA SER A 92 14.97 -11.78 5.05
C SER A 92 13.44 -11.75 5.04
N ARG A 93 12.83 -11.55 6.21
CA ARG A 93 11.41 -11.23 6.31
C ARG A 93 11.18 -9.83 5.75
N LEU A 94 10.16 -9.70 4.92
CA LEU A 94 9.77 -8.46 4.27
C LEU A 94 8.47 -7.95 4.89
N PHE A 95 8.48 -6.70 5.34
CA PHE A 95 7.31 -6.06 5.93
C PHE A 95 7.00 -4.74 5.23
N PHE A 96 5.71 -4.45 5.09
CA PHE A 96 5.22 -3.15 4.70
C PHE A 96 4.61 -2.45 5.92
N GLU A 97 5.09 -1.25 6.21
CA GLU A 97 4.55 -0.40 7.26
C GLU A 97 3.95 0.86 6.65
N THR A 98 2.78 1.26 7.12
CA THR A 98 2.14 2.51 6.70
C THR A 98 1.27 3.08 7.81
N ASN A 99 0.77 4.28 7.56
CA ASN A 99 -0.26 4.94 8.32
C ASN A 99 -1.07 5.79 7.34
N ALA A 100 -2.33 5.42 7.15
CA ALA A 100 -3.25 6.19 6.33
C ALA A 100 -3.89 7.31 7.17
N ASP A 101 -4.01 8.51 6.59
CA ASP A 101 -4.81 9.57 7.19
C ASP A 101 -6.29 9.17 7.11
N ASN A 102 -6.96 9.17 8.26
CA ASN A 102 -8.22 8.50 8.55
C ASN A 102 -8.14 6.96 8.63
N TYR A 103 -8.70 6.24 7.66
CA TYR A 103 -8.84 4.78 7.73
C TYR A 103 -8.14 4.12 6.56
N GLY A 104 -7.43 3.02 6.82
CA GLY A 104 -6.67 2.29 5.82
C GLY A 104 -6.82 0.78 5.93
N GLU A 105 -6.80 0.11 4.77
CA GLU A 105 -6.57 -1.32 4.65
C GLU A 105 -5.31 -1.57 3.80
N VAL A 106 -4.56 -2.62 4.11
CA VAL A 106 -3.38 -3.05 3.36
C VAL A 106 -3.59 -4.47 2.87
N TRP A 107 -3.46 -4.64 1.57
CA TRP A 107 -3.58 -5.90 0.86
C TRP A 107 -2.23 -6.27 0.24
N ILE A 108 -1.79 -7.51 0.44
CA ILE A 108 -0.57 -8.08 -0.14
C ILE A 108 -0.98 -9.18 -1.10
N ASP A 109 -0.60 -9.04 -2.38
CA ASP A 109 -0.86 -10.03 -3.42
C ASP A 109 -2.35 -10.47 -3.49
N GLY A 110 -3.27 -9.54 -3.25
CA GLY A 110 -4.72 -9.82 -3.26
C GLY A 110 -5.30 -10.36 -1.95
N GLY A 111 -4.45 -10.73 -0.99
CA GLY A 111 -4.83 -11.18 0.35
C GLY A 111 -4.74 -10.07 1.39
N ILE A 112 -5.39 -10.29 2.53
CA ILE A 112 -5.33 -9.40 3.69
C ILE A 112 -5.04 -10.23 4.94
N ASP A 113 -4.07 -9.77 5.73
CA ASP A 113 -3.91 -10.25 7.10
C ASP A 113 -4.97 -9.58 7.97
N ARG A 114 -5.88 -10.38 8.53
CA ARG A 114 -6.99 -9.87 9.36
C ARG A 114 -6.56 -9.33 10.72
N GLY A 115 -5.34 -9.61 11.16
CA GLY A 115 -4.77 -9.07 12.40
C GLY A 115 -4.05 -7.74 12.21
N THR A 116 -3.50 -7.48 11.01
CA THR A 116 -2.60 -6.33 10.79
C THR A 116 -2.95 -5.44 9.60
N GLY A 117 -3.65 -5.98 8.59
CA GLY A 117 -3.98 -5.29 7.34
C GLY A 117 -5.37 -4.64 7.31
N VAL A 118 -6.26 -4.92 8.25
CA VAL A 118 -7.61 -4.32 8.31
C VAL A 118 -7.61 -2.93 8.95
N ILE A 119 -8.71 -2.18 8.77
CA ILE A 119 -8.94 -0.93 9.51
C ILE A 119 -9.01 -1.24 11.01
N VAL A 120 -8.08 -0.68 11.77
CA VAL A 120 -7.98 -0.87 13.24
C VAL A 120 -8.22 0.43 14.03
N GLY A 121 -8.44 1.56 13.35
CA GLY A 121 -8.75 2.84 13.98
C GLY A 121 -8.37 4.02 13.11
N ILE A 122 -8.73 5.22 13.57
CA ILE A 122 -8.33 6.48 12.92
C ILE A 122 -6.82 6.69 13.06
N ASN A 123 -6.14 6.98 11.95
CA ASN A 123 -4.70 7.21 11.87
C ASN A 123 -3.89 6.08 12.53
N ALA A 124 -4.38 4.85 12.47
CA ALA A 124 -3.70 3.72 13.07
C ALA A 124 -2.58 3.25 12.14
N SER A 125 -1.39 3.05 12.70
CA SER A 125 -0.28 2.48 11.95
C SER A 125 -0.48 0.98 11.75
N GLN A 126 -0.09 0.50 10.57
CA GLN A 126 -0.17 -0.90 10.18
C GLN A 126 1.22 -1.41 9.84
N ARG A 127 1.49 -2.66 10.19
CA ARG A 127 2.70 -3.38 9.81
C ARG A 127 2.30 -4.78 9.37
N VAL A 128 2.41 -5.03 8.08
CA VAL A 128 1.93 -6.26 7.43
C VAL A 128 3.11 -7.00 6.84
N GLU A 129 3.18 -8.31 7.06
CA GLU A 129 4.19 -9.16 6.42
C GLU A 129 3.87 -9.28 4.92
N VAL A 130 4.84 -8.92 4.08
CA VAL A 130 4.77 -9.07 2.62
C VAL A 130 5.26 -10.47 2.22
N SER A 131 6.35 -10.92 2.84
CA SER A 131 6.91 -12.25 2.64
C SER A 131 7.71 -12.69 3.87
N GLY A 132 7.59 -13.96 4.26
CA GLY A 132 8.39 -14.55 5.33
C GLY A 132 9.84 -14.86 4.92
N GLY A 133 10.19 -14.72 3.64
CA GLY A 133 11.53 -14.95 3.12
C GLY A 133 11.72 -14.34 1.73
N ALA A 134 12.56 -13.31 1.66
CA ALA A 134 12.85 -12.58 0.44
C ALA A 134 13.53 -13.47 -0.61
N VAL A 135 12.93 -13.54 -1.80
CA VAL A 135 13.49 -14.24 -2.96
C VAL A 135 13.84 -13.20 -4.03
N PRO A 136 15.12 -13.01 -4.39
CA PRO A 136 15.50 -12.02 -5.39
C PRO A 136 14.73 -12.21 -6.72
N GLY A 137 14.22 -11.10 -7.27
CA GLY A 137 13.40 -11.08 -8.48
C GLY A 137 11.91 -11.43 -8.26
N ALA A 138 11.51 -11.90 -7.08
CA ALA A 138 10.09 -12.05 -6.75
C ALA A 138 9.42 -10.66 -6.72
N ARG A 139 8.16 -10.60 -7.18
CA ARG A 139 7.38 -9.37 -7.24
C ARG A 139 6.18 -9.51 -6.33
N HIS A 140 5.95 -8.50 -5.50
CA HIS A 140 4.79 -8.41 -4.61
C HIS A 140 3.99 -7.15 -4.92
N VAL A 141 2.68 -7.29 -4.96
CA VAL A 141 1.73 -6.19 -5.10
C VAL A 141 1.27 -5.76 -3.71
N ILE A 142 1.50 -4.50 -3.39
CA ILE A 142 1.01 -3.87 -2.17
C ILE A 142 -0.08 -2.88 -2.60
N ALA A 143 -1.29 -3.10 -2.11
CA ALA A 143 -2.45 -2.27 -2.40
C ALA A 143 -3.07 -1.73 -1.11
N CYS A 144 -3.13 -0.42 -0.99
CA CYS A 144 -3.69 0.26 0.17
C CYS A 144 -5.01 0.95 -0.21
N LEU A 145 -6.12 0.54 0.40
CA LEU A 145 -7.37 1.29 0.33
C LEU A 145 -7.37 2.31 1.45
N VAL A 146 -7.60 3.59 1.13
CA VAL A 146 -7.73 4.66 2.10
C VAL A 146 -9.10 5.30 1.99
N ALA A 147 -9.72 5.59 3.13
CA ALA A 147 -11.02 6.25 3.22
C ALA A 147 -11.01 7.32 4.31
N ASN A 148 -11.70 8.43 4.08
CA ASN A 148 -11.88 9.46 5.11
C ASN A 148 -13.01 9.11 6.08
N GLY A 149 -13.10 9.87 7.16
CA GLY A 149 -14.31 9.94 7.96
C GLY A 149 -14.35 11.14 8.91
N PRO A 150 -15.27 11.14 9.89
CA PRO A 150 -16.31 10.13 10.18
C PRO A 150 -17.22 9.83 8.97
N LEU A 151 -17.74 8.61 8.84
CA LEU A 151 -18.49 8.21 7.63
C LEU A 151 -19.76 9.04 7.36
N ALA A 152 -20.43 9.51 8.42
CA ALA A 152 -21.66 10.30 8.30
C ALA A 152 -21.41 11.78 7.95
N GLU A 153 -20.22 12.30 8.24
CA GLU A 153 -19.80 13.66 7.90
C GLU A 153 -18.28 13.65 7.66
N PRO A 154 -17.82 13.21 6.47
CA PRO A 154 -16.40 13.03 6.21
C PRO A 154 -15.65 14.36 6.23
N ARG A 155 -14.48 14.37 6.87
CA ARG A 155 -13.63 15.55 7.02
C ARG A 155 -12.18 15.20 6.70
N GLY A 156 -11.38 16.23 6.45
CA GLY A 156 -9.95 16.09 6.19
C GLY A 156 -9.62 15.47 4.84
N GLY A 157 -8.36 15.06 4.71
CA GLY A 157 -7.81 14.41 3.53
C GLY A 157 -7.75 12.89 3.66
N ILE A 158 -7.46 12.22 2.55
CA ILE A 158 -6.89 10.88 2.54
C ILE A 158 -5.52 10.92 1.86
N PHE A 159 -4.56 10.27 2.49
CA PHE A 159 -3.20 10.07 1.99
C PHE A 159 -2.48 9.04 2.88
N MET A 160 -1.29 8.59 2.49
CA MET A 160 -0.43 7.79 3.37
C MET A 160 0.64 8.70 3.98
N ARG A 161 0.69 8.76 5.32
CA ARG A 161 1.68 9.58 6.06
C ARG A 161 3.10 9.07 5.84
N PHE A 162 3.26 7.75 5.70
CA PHE A 162 4.50 7.09 5.31
C PHE A 162 4.20 5.75 4.64
N ALA A 163 5.17 5.23 3.90
CA ALA A 163 5.17 3.87 3.39
C ALA A 163 6.60 3.34 3.47
N THR A 164 6.82 2.31 4.28
CA THR A 164 8.15 1.75 4.52
C THR A 164 8.15 0.28 4.16
N LEU A 165 9.12 -0.11 3.32
CA LEU A 165 9.40 -1.51 3.04
C LEU A 165 10.65 -1.93 3.83
N ALA A 166 10.47 -2.80 4.82
CA ALA A 166 11.51 -3.21 5.75
C ALA A 166 11.96 -4.65 5.51
N PHE A 167 13.27 -4.86 5.44
CA PHE A 167 13.93 -6.16 5.34
C PHE A 167 14.59 -6.48 6.69
N GLU A 168 14.18 -7.60 7.28
CA GLU A 168 14.64 -8.05 8.59
C GLU A 168 15.17 -9.47 8.48
N SER A 169 16.44 -9.65 8.84
CA SER A 169 17.07 -10.97 8.87
C SER A 169 16.31 -11.93 9.78
N SER A 170 16.18 -13.17 9.32
CA SER A 170 15.57 -14.28 10.06
C SER A 170 16.37 -14.74 11.29
N GLY A 171 17.53 -14.13 11.56
CA GLY A 171 18.51 -14.63 12.53
C GLY A 171 19.53 -15.55 11.88
#